data_AF-A0A660LUS5-F1
#
_entry.id   AF-A0A660LUS5-F1
#
_cell.length_a   1.000
_cell.length_b   1.000
_cell.length_c   1.000
_cell.angle_alpha   90.00
_cell.angle_beta   90.00
_cell.angle_gamma   90.00
#
_symmetry.space_group_name_H-M   'P 1'
#
loop_
_entity.id
_entity.type
_entity.pdbx_description
1 polymer ?
#
loop_
_entity_poly.entity_id
_entity_poly.type
_entity_poly.pdbx_seq_one_letter_code
_entity_poly.pdbx_strand_id
1 'polypeptide(L)'
;TIKIPGVAMLPGRETSAVATITNGAETTTSSEAKAKLAPLSEAGLSVSIVADKNDNGIISRDESGSKISKVHVSIPGSVIAGDKIDVKITNPNGSILTKHYEVMGKDVNGKITLKNLDDNSQQTLDRDKPLDLNATIAVDKETKAEVTLTDTFGESKTVSDTAHAEIDAIRGIMFNKDIKTSESGERSTTVKVYLNEDARNGDTVEFKYTDPDNHHALTKTATHTLSAEDITKGVFEQSLDINARSAYDLEVKATLKTSDSDGLESKSYEPYKPLHIGVENYTVKFDASKDMKGGEGNDTLVFDGDKVNFNNISNLDSKVESFENLELKGKTEIKFNVQNILDITDNPDTVLKIKGGDVDANGNKITKVDLDHKWDRDSNYDASGFKGYSSIDQINGKTIHIQIDDKIHTDL
;
A
#
# COMPACT_ATOMS: atom_id res chain seq x y z
N THR A 1 -52.76 -0.14 59.05
CA THR A 1 -51.55 -0.60 58.33
C THR A 1 -50.38 0.27 58.70
N ILE A 2 -49.30 -0.31 59.22
CA ILE A 2 -48.04 0.40 59.46
C ILE A 2 -47.20 0.28 58.18
N LYS A 3 -46.72 1.40 57.64
CA LYS A 3 -45.81 1.42 56.50
C LYS A 3 -44.41 1.73 57.02
N ILE A 4 -43.45 0.87 56.68
CA ILE A 4 -42.03 1.08 56.99
C ILE A 4 -41.35 1.48 55.67
N PRO A 5 -41.18 2.78 55.38
CA PRO A 5 -40.46 3.22 54.20
C PRO A 5 -38.96 2.96 54.36
N GLY A 6 -38.23 2.89 53.25
CA GLY A 6 -36.76 2.84 53.25
C GLY A 6 -36.15 1.52 53.71
N VAL A 7 -36.90 0.40 53.66
CA VAL A 7 -36.32 -0.93 53.87
C VAL A 7 -35.37 -1.23 52.70
N ALA A 8 -34.07 -1.21 52.97
CA ALA A 8 -33.06 -1.55 51.97
C ALA A 8 -33.20 -3.02 51.57
N MET A 9 -33.25 -3.27 50.25
CA MET A 9 -33.22 -4.60 49.67
C MET A 9 -31.93 -4.76 48.87
N LEU A 10 -31.35 -5.96 48.88
CA LEU A 10 -30.16 -6.29 48.09
C LEU A 10 -30.52 -7.32 47.01
N PRO A 11 -30.02 -7.17 45.77
CA PRO A 11 -30.20 -8.17 44.72
C PRO A 11 -29.79 -9.57 45.18
N GLY A 12 -30.57 -10.58 44.80
CA GLY A 12 -30.30 -11.98 45.12
C GLY A 12 -30.58 -12.39 46.57
N ARG A 13 -30.84 -11.45 47.49
CA ARG A 13 -31.06 -11.72 48.92
C ARG A 13 -32.54 -11.63 49.29
N GLU A 14 -32.96 -12.49 50.23
CA GLU A 14 -34.29 -12.37 50.83
C GLU A 14 -34.31 -11.20 51.82
N THR A 15 -35.31 -10.34 51.69
CA THR A 15 -35.70 -9.36 52.70
C THR A 15 -36.97 -9.88 53.34
N SER A 16 -36.97 -10.03 54.66
CA SER A 16 -38.15 -10.47 55.40
C SER A 16 -38.62 -9.49 56.44
N ALA A 17 -39.92 -9.53 56.72
CA ALA A 17 -40.57 -8.68 57.71
C ALA A 17 -41.56 -9.51 58.54
N VAL A 18 -41.53 -9.28 59.86
CA VAL A 18 -42.43 -9.87 60.85
C VAL A 18 -42.93 -8.76 61.76
N ALA A 19 -44.22 -8.75 62.07
CA ALA A 19 -44.82 -7.82 63.02
C ALA A 19 -45.27 -8.57 64.28
N THR A 20 -44.96 -8.01 65.45
CA THR A 20 -45.36 -8.56 66.76
C THR A 20 -46.12 -7.50 67.54
N ILE A 21 -47.28 -7.88 68.11
CA ILE A 21 -48.12 -7.02 68.94
C ILE A 21 -48.28 -7.68 70.32
N THR A 22 -48.06 -6.94 71.40
CA THR A 22 -48.20 -7.42 72.79
C THR A 22 -49.09 -6.47 73.59
N ASN A 23 -50.08 -6.98 74.34
CA ASN A 23 -50.97 -6.17 75.20
C ASN A 23 -50.75 -6.37 76.72
N GLY A 24 -49.60 -6.88 77.13
CA GLY A 24 -49.27 -7.15 78.54
C GLY A 24 -49.72 -8.53 79.04
N ALA A 25 -50.76 -9.13 78.44
CA ALA A 25 -51.19 -10.51 78.74
C ALA A 25 -50.99 -11.47 77.56
N GLU A 26 -51.11 -10.98 76.32
CA GLU A 26 -51.01 -11.80 75.10
C GLU A 26 -50.05 -11.17 74.09
N THR A 27 -49.35 -12.02 73.33
CA THR A 27 -48.52 -11.64 72.19
C THR A 27 -48.99 -12.37 70.94
N THR A 28 -49.19 -11.63 69.84
CA THR A 28 -49.52 -12.19 68.52
C THR A 28 -48.48 -11.75 67.50
N THR A 29 -48.01 -12.69 66.69
CA THR A 29 -47.00 -12.48 65.65
C THR A 29 -47.60 -12.74 64.28
N SER A 30 -47.30 -11.89 63.30
CA SER A 30 -47.71 -12.11 61.91
C SER A 30 -46.94 -13.26 61.28
N SER A 31 -47.45 -13.82 60.19
CA SER A 31 -46.63 -14.62 59.28
C SER A 31 -45.47 -13.78 58.73
N GLU A 32 -44.35 -14.43 58.43
CA GLU A 32 -43.20 -13.79 57.79
C GLU A 32 -43.54 -13.43 56.34
N ALA A 33 -43.39 -12.16 55.99
CA ALA A 33 -43.45 -11.70 54.61
C ALA A 33 -42.03 -11.70 54.04
N LYS A 34 -41.84 -12.29 52.86
CA LYS A 34 -40.55 -12.33 52.16
C LYS A 34 -40.63 -11.67 50.80
N ALA A 35 -39.59 -10.95 50.43
CA ALA A 35 -39.40 -10.39 49.10
C ALA A 35 -37.93 -10.56 48.69
N LYS A 36 -37.66 -10.65 47.38
CA LYS A 36 -36.31 -10.79 46.84
C LYS A 36 -36.18 -9.99 45.56
N LEU A 37 -35.14 -9.17 45.47
CA LEU A 37 -34.76 -8.49 44.24
C LEU A 37 -34.04 -9.49 43.32
N ALA A 38 -34.37 -9.45 42.03
CA ALA A 38 -33.66 -10.26 41.04
C ALA A 38 -32.20 -9.77 40.93
N PRO A 39 -31.20 -10.68 40.86
CA PRO A 39 -29.82 -10.29 40.56
C PRO A 39 -29.69 -9.81 39.12
N LEU A 40 -28.65 -9.01 38.85
CA LEU A 40 -28.27 -8.65 37.49
C LEU A 40 -28.02 -9.91 36.65
N SER A 41 -28.52 -9.91 35.42
CA SER A 41 -28.42 -11.02 34.48
C SER A 41 -27.84 -10.54 33.15
N GLU A 42 -27.10 -11.43 32.48
CA GLU A 42 -26.64 -11.25 31.10
C GLU A 42 -27.75 -11.54 30.08
N ALA A 43 -28.91 -12.05 30.51
CA ALA A 43 -30.00 -12.41 29.60
C ALA A 43 -30.47 -11.20 28.79
N GLY A 44 -30.31 -11.26 27.46
CA GLY A 44 -30.64 -10.17 26.54
C GLY A 44 -29.52 -9.13 26.35
N LEU A 45 -28.37 -9.29 27.01
CA LEU A 45 -27.17 -8.52 26.75
C LEU A 45 -26.36 -9.25 25.69
N SER A 46 -26.12 -8.60 24.56
CA SER A 46 -25.26 -9.16 23.51
C SER A 46 -24.47 -8.05 22.84
N VAL A 47 -23.35 -8.43 22.24
CA VAL A 47 -22.58 -7.58 21.34
C VAL A 47 -22.23 -8.41 20.11
N SER A 48 -22.34 -7.84 18.93
CA SER A 48 -21.93 -8.50 17.69
C SER A 48 -21.35 -7.53 16.67
N ILE A 49 -20.36 -7.99 15.92
CA ILE A 49 -19.76 -7.28 14.79
C ILE A 49 -20.60 -7.58 13.55
N VAL A 50 -21.28 -6.57 13.02
CA VAL A 50 -22.34 -6.73 12.00
C VAL A 50 -21.84 -7.35 10.69
N ALA A 51 -20.56 -7.14 10.37
CA ALA A 51 -19.95 -7.73 9.19
C ALA A 51 -19.75 -9.25 9.31
N ASP A 52 -19.66 -9.81 10.53
CA ASP A 52 -19.67 -11.26 10.77
C ASP A 52 -21.12 -11.71 10.88
N LYS A 53 -21.70 -12.13 9.75
CA LYS A 53 -23.15 -12.38 9.66
C LYS A 53 -23.53 -13.70 10.33
N ASN A 54 -22.58 -14.62 10.43
CA ASN A 54 -22.81 -15.95 10.94
C ASN A 54 -22.17 -16.20 12.32
N ASP A 55 -21.48 -15.20 12.89
CA ASP A 55 -20.96 -15.17 14.26
C ASP A 55 -19.94 -16.30 14.52
N ASN A 56 -19.05 -16.53 13.56
CA ASN A 56 -17.99 -17.55 13.65
C ASN A 56 -16.59 -16.95 13.90
N GLY A 57 -16.47 -15.64 13.98
CA GLY A 57 -15.22 -14.89 14.17
C GLY A 57 -14.45 -14.61 12.88
N ILE A 58 -14.94 -15.06 11.71
CA ILE A 58 -14.27 -14.89 10.41
C ILE A 58 -15.23 -14.21 9.45
N ILE A 59 -14.85 -13.01 9.01
CA ILE A 59 -15.60 -12.24 8.02
C ILE A 59 -15.08 -12.62 6.64
N SER A 60 -15.83 -13.48 5.98
CA SER A 60 -15.53 -13.91 4.60
C SER A 60 -15.82 -12.81 3.58
N ARG A 61 -15.28 -12.99 2.37
CA ARG A 61 -15.50 -12.07 1.25
C ARG A 61 -16.97 -11.97 0.83
N ASP A 62 -17.79 -13.01 1.06
CA ASP A 62 -19.25 -13.01 0.83
C ASP A 62 -20.03 -12.23 1.91
N GLU A 63 -19.44 -12.08 3.10
CA GLU A 63 -20.05 -11.33 4.18
C GLU A 63 -19.79 -9.83 4.04
N SER A 64 -18.53 -9.45 3.77
CA SER A 64 -18.16 -8.06 3.50
C SER A 64 -17.00 -7.94 2.52
N GLY A 65 -17.09 -6.96 1.61
CA GLY A 65 -15.95 -6.44 0.87
C GLY A 65 -15.42 -5.12 1.44
N SER A 66 -16.09 -4.52 2.42
CA SER A 66 -15.75 -3.20 2.98
C SER A 66 -15.05 -3.31 4.32
N LYS A 67 -14.08 -2.43 4.57
CA LYS A 67 -13.42 -2.28 5.87
C LYS A 67 -14.29 -1.57 6.90
N ILE A 68 -15.43 -0.99 6.50
CA ILE A 68 -16.37 -0.32 7.41
C ILE A 68 -17.41 -1.33 7.89
N SER A 69 -17.62 -1.36 9.19
CA SER A 69 -18.61 -2.21 9.86
C SER A 69 -19.32 -1.44 10.96
N LYS A 70 -20.23 -2.14 11.65
CA LYS A 70 -20.88 -1.69 12.87
C LYS A 70 -20.73 -2.74 13.95
N VAL A 71 -20.91 -2.30 15.18
CA VAL A 71 -21.15 -3.14 16.34
C VAL A 71 -22.58 -2.91 16.79
N HIS A 72 -23.33 -4.00 16.94
CA HIS A 72 -24.66 -4.00 17.54
C HIS A 72 -24.53 -4.38 19.01
N VAL A 73 -25.06 -3.55 19.90
CA VAL A 73 -25.19 -3.87 21.33
C VAL A 73 -26.67 -4.03 21.67
N SER A 74 -27.08 -5.24 22.05
CA SER A 74 -28.43 -5.50 22.56
C SER A 74 -28.46 -5.20 24.05
N ILE A 75 -29.44 -4.40 24.48
CA ILE A 75 -29.58 -4.01 25.88
C ILE A 75 -30.76 -4.77 26.48
N PRO A 76 -30.57 -5.46 27.62
CA PRO A 76 -31.65 -6.21 28.26
C PRO A 76 -32.89 -5.35 28.55
N GLY A 77 -34.08 -5.87 28.28
CA GLY A 77 -35.32 -5.22 28.70
C GLY A 77 -35.50 -5.10 30.22
N SER A 78 -34.65 -5.76 31.01
CA SER A 78 -34.61 -5.70 32.47
C SER A 78 -33.89 -4.48 33.03
N VAL A 79 -33.20 -3.68 32.21
CA VAL A 79 -32.51 -2.48 32.71
C VAL A 79 -33.50 -1.47 33.31
N ILE A 80 -33.02 -0.75 34.32
CA ILE A 80 -33.74 0.30 35.03
C ILE A 80 -32.99 1.63 34.97
N ALA A 81 -33.66 2.71 35.33
CA ALA A 81 -33.04 4.02 35.38
C ALA A 81 -31.85 4.03 36.37
N GLY A 82 -30.71 4.56 35.92
CA GLY A 82 -29.45 4.60 36.66
C GLY A 82 -28.47 3.46 36.35
N ASP A 83 -28.90 2.40 35.67
CA ASP A 83 -27.98 1.38 35.16
C ASP A 83 -27.04 1.99 34.11
N LYS A 84 -25.80 1.50 34.05
CA LYS A 84 -24.74 1.99 33.15
C LYS A 84 -24.35 0.96 32.11
N ILE A 85 -24.08 1.42 30.89
CA ILE A 85 -23.63 0.59 29.78
C ILE A 85 -22.33 1.18 29.25
N ASP A 86 -21.25 0.44 29.40
CA ASP A 86 -19.92 0.79 28.92
C ASP A 86 -19.58 -0.06 27.71
N VAL A 87 -19.40 0.57 26.55
CA VAL A 87 -19.00 -0.12 25.31
C VAL A 87 -17.57 0.25 24.96
N LYS A 88 -16.77 -0.75 24.62
CA LYS A 88 -15.40 -0.60 24.14
C LYS A 88 -15.21 -1.38 22.86
N ILE A 89 -14.80 -0.69 21.79
CA ILE A 89 -14.48 -1.27 20.49
C ILE A 89 -13.00 -1.02 20.22
N THR A 90 -12.25 -2.09 19.98
CA THR A 90 -10.84 -2.06 19.58
C THR A 90 -10.78 -2.39 18.09
N ASN A 91 -10.39 -1.40 17.28
CA ASN A 91 -10.29 -1.56 15.84
C ASN A 91 -8.91 -2.16 15.44
N PRO A 92 -8.80 -2.74 14.24
CA PRO A 92 -7.57 -3.35 13.71
C PRO A 92 -6.33 -2.44 13.68
N ASN A 93 -6.51 -1.12 13.62
CA ASN A 93 -5.40 -0.15 13.66
C ASN A 93 -4.93 0.19 15.09
N GLY A 94 -5.49 -0.46 16.10
CA GLY A 94 -5.22 -0.21 17.52
C GLY A 94 -6.00 0.96 18.11
N SER A 95 -6.82 1.67 17.32
CA SER A 95 -7.70 2.71 17.87
C SER A 95 -8.79 2.09 18.74
N ILE A 96 -9.08 2.76 19.85
CA ILE A 96 -10.09 2.32 20.81
C ILE A 96 -11.20 3.36 20.86
N LEU A 97 -12.43 2.94 20.59
CA LEU A 97 -13.64 3.72 20.81
C LEU A 97 -14.29 3.26 22.11
N THR A 98 -14.42 4.18 23.07
CA THR A 98 -15.20 3.96 24.29
C THR A 98 -16.44 4.84 24.30
N LYS A 99 -17.57 4.28 24.73
CA LYS A 99 -18.82 5.00 24.92
C LYS A 99 -19.45 4.61 26.24
N HIS A 100 -19.88 5.61 27.00
CA HIS A 100 -20.48 5.44 28.31
C HIS A 100 -21.92 5.92 28.27
N TYR A 101 -22.87 5.05 28.63
CA TYR A 101 -24.28 5.39 28.66
C TYR A 101 -24.86 5.16 30.05
N GLU A 102 -25.82 5.99 30.41
CA GLU A 102 -26.70 5.79 31.56
C GLU A 102 -28.14 5.60 31.06
N VAL A 103 -28.82 4.62 31.60
CA VAL A 103 -30.24 4.39 31.34
C VAL A 103 -31.04 5.46 32.05
N MET A 104 -31.76 6.29 31.30
CA MET A 104 -32.61 7.34 31.86
C MET A 104 -33.99 6.81 32.27
N GLY A 105 -34.43 5.73 31.63
CA GLY A 105 -35.70 5.09 31.92
C GLY A 105 -36.23 4.25 30.77
N LYS A 106 -37.29 3.51 31.07
CA LYS A 106 -38.00 2.67 30.11
C LYS A 106 -39.47 3.08 30.07
N ASP A 107 -40.04 3.19 28.87
CA ASP A 107 -41.46 3.47 28.72
C ASP A 107 -42.33 2.21 28.82
N VAL A 108 -43.65 2.40 28.76
CA VAL A 108 -44.65 1.31 28.83
C VAL A 108 -44.58 0.33 27.65
N ASN A 109 -43.99 0.75 26.54
CA ASN A 109 -43.80 -0.08 25.34
C ASN A 109 -42.45 -0.82 25.37
N GLY A 110 -41.64 -0.64 26.42
CA GLY A 110 -40.32 -1.24 26.56
C GLY A 110 -39.22 -0.48 25.84
N LYS A 111 -39.47 0.76 25.40
CA LYS A 111 -38.48 1.63 24.76
C LYS A 111 -37.50 2.15 25.81
N ILE A 112 -36.20 2.02 25.57
CA ILE A 112 -35.14 2.39 26.52
C ILE A 112 -34.55 3.73 26.10
N THR A 113 -34.53 4.70 27.01
CA THR A 113 -33.81 5.98 26.79
C THR A 113 -32.43 5.89 27.41
N LEU A 114 -31.40 6.13 26.62
CA LEU A 114 -30.01 6.22 27.04
C LEU A 114 -29.54 7.66 26.96
N LYS A 115 -28.74 8.06 27.95
CA LYS A 115 -27.96 9.29 27.91
C LYS A 115 -26.49 8.92 27.70
N ASN A 116 -25.89 9.44 26.65
CA ASN A 116 -24.45 9.38 26.46
C ASN A 116 -23.77 10.32 27.47
N LEU A 117 -22.86 9.78 28.28
CA LEU A 117 -22.19 10.52 29.34
C LEU A 117 -21.04 11.40 28.82
N ASP A 118 -20.55 11.13 27.60
CA ASP A 118 -19.47 11.92 27.00
C ASP A 118 -19.95 13.30 26.53
N ASP A 119 -21.15 13.35 25.91
CA ASP A 119 -21.67 14.55 25.25
C ASP A 119 -23.07 14.96 25.74
N ASN A 120 -23.63 14.25 26.71
CA ASN A 120 -24.99 14.43 27.26
C ASN A 120 -26.13 14.27 26.25
N SER A 121 -25.87 13.79 25.04
CA SER A 121 -26.91 13.47 24.07
C SER A 121 -27.79 12.32 24.58
N GLN A 122 -29.05 12.33 24.17
CA GLN A 122 -29.98 11.25 24.47
C GLN A 122 -30.41 10.56 23.20
N GLN A 123 -30.55 9.25 23.29
CA GLN A 123 -31.12 8.43 22.24
C GLN A 123 -32.10 7.45 22.85
N THR A 124 -33.14 7.12 22.10
CA THR A 124 -34.15 6.17 22.57
C THR A 124 -34.20 4.99 21.62
N LEU A 125 -33.94 3.80 22.16
CA LEU A 125 -33.91 2.53 21.43
C LEU A 125 -35.24 1.81 21.58
N ASP A 126 -35.81 1.38 20.46
CA ASP A 126 -36.97 0.50 20.47
C ASP A 126 -36.60 -0.85 21.11
N ARG A 127 -37.60 -1.56 21.67
CA ARG A 127 -37.41 -2.73 22.54
C ARG A 127 -36.42 -3.78 22.00
N ASP A 128 -36.42 -3.97 20.69
CA ASP A 128 -35.65 -5.01 20.00
C ASP A 128 -34.59 -4.40 19.05
N LYS A 129 -34.31 -3.09 19.18
CA LYS A 129 -33.36 -2.37 18.34
C LYS A 129 -32.01 -2.22 19.06
N PRO A 130 -30.91 -2.70 18.47
CA PRO A 130 -29.59 -2.56 19.09
C PRO A 130 -29.14 -1.10 19.09
N LEU A 131 -28.19 -0.82 19.98
CA LEU A 131 -27.34 0.35 19.89
C LEU A 131 -26.27 0.11 18.82
N ASP A 132 -26.28 0.94 17.77
CA ASP A 132 -25.31 0.89 16.68
C ASP A 132 -24.10 1.78 16.98
N LEU A 133 -22.90 1.21 16.85
CA LEU A 133 -21.64 1.94 16.92
C LEU A 133 -20.78 1.61 15.70
N ASN A 134 -20.06 2.59 15.17
CA ASN A 134 -19.18 2.36 14.03
C ASN A 134 -17.94 1.56 14.46
N ALA A 135 -17.51 0.65 13.60
CA ALA A 135 -16.29 -0.12 13.75
C ALA A 135 -15.60 -0.25 12.39
N THR A 136 -14.33 -0.62 12.40
CA THR A 136 -13.64 -1.02 11.17
C THR A 136 -13.13 -2.44 11.31
N ILE A 137 -13.02 -3.14 10.19
CA ILE A 137 -12.49 -4.49 10.09
C ILE A 137 -11.30 -4.49 9.13
N ALA A 138 -10.42 -5.49 9.22
CA ALA A 138 -9.29 -5.63 8.32
C ALA A 138 -8.91 -7.10 8.17
N VAL A 139 -8.20 -7.42 7.08
CA VAL A 139 -7.71 -8.77 6.83
C VAL A 139 -6.63 -9.13 7.86
N ASP A 140 -6.71 -10.34 8.41
CA ASP A 140 -5.77 -10.91 9.38
C ASP A 140 -5.57 -10.06 10.66
N LYS A 141 -6.54 -9.18 10.98
CA LYS A 141 -6.48 -8.33 12.18
C LYS A 141 -7.84 -8.28 12.87
N GLU A 142 -7.80 -8.58 14.17
CA GLU A 142 -8.99 -8.62 15.01
C GLU A 142 -9.63 -7.23 15.18
N THR A 143 -10.95 -7.24 15.15
CA THR A 143 -11.82 -6.21 15.72
C THR A 143 -12.47 -6.83 16.94
N LYS A 144 -12.37 -6.16 18.09
CA LYS A 144 -12.94 -6.66 19.35
C LYS A 144 -13.94 -5.67 19.92
N ALA A 145 -15.13 -6.15 20.25
CA ALA A 145 -16.17 -5.37 20.92
C ALA A 145 -16.47 -5.96 22.29
N GLU A 146 -16.55 -5.11 23.32
CA GLU A 146 -16.87 -5.49 24.68
C GLU A 146 -17.97 -4.55 25.19
N VAL A 147 -19.03 -5.10 25.78
CA VAL A 147 -20.05 -4.30 26.48
C VAL A 147 -20.15 -4.77 27.92
N THR A 148 -20.16 -3.82 28.84
CA THR A 148 -20.37 -4.05 30.27
C THR A 148 -21.65 -3.34 30.71
N LEU A 149 -22.59 -4.09 31.25
CA LEU A 149 -23.77 -3.57 31.95
C LEU A 149 -23.47 -3.55 33.44
N THR A 150 -23.64 -2.40 34.09
CA THR A 150 -23.48 -2.21 35.53
C THR A 150 -24.78 -1.73 36.13
N ASP A 151 -25.30 -2.42 37.15
CA ASP A 151 -26.53 -2.01 37.81
C ASP A 151 -26.30 -0.88 38.84
N THR A 152 -27.39 -0.31 39.34
CA THR A 152 -27.34 0.71 40.40
C THR A 152 -26.76 0.23 41.74
N PHE A 153 -26.60 -1.08 41.94
CA PHE A 153 -25.97 -1.67 43.12
C PHE A 153 -24.46 -1.90 42.93
N GLY A 154 -23.93 -1.65 41.73
CA GLY A 154 -22.52 -1.78 41.37
C GLY A 154 -22.11 -3.17 40.88
N GLU A 155 -23.06 -4.09 40.68
CA GLU A 155 -22.78 -5.38 40.05
C GLU A 155 -22.66 -5.20 38.53
N SER A 156 -21.70 -5.88 37.91
CA SER A 156 -21.41 -5.73 36.48
C SER A 156 -21.39 -7.07 35.74
N LYS A 157 -21.86 -7.05 34.50
CA LYS A 157 -21.84 -8.16 33.56
C LYS A 157 -21.25 -7.74 32.23
N THR A 158 -20.30 -8.51 31.71
CA THR A 158 -19.59 -8.20 30.47
C THR A 158 -19.76 -9.31 29.45
N VAL A 159 -20.07 -8.93 28.21
CA VAL A 159 -20.04 -9.83 27.06
C VAL A 159 -19.15 -9.22 25.98
N SER A 160 -18.58 -10.06 25.13
CA SER A 160 -17.63 -9.64 24.10
C SER A 160 -17.79 -10.44 22.82
N ASP A 161 -17.42 -9.83 21.72
CA ASP A 161 -17.34 -10.44 20.39
C ASP A 161 -16.01 -10.05 19.71
N THR A 162 -15.49 -10.90 18.84
CA THR A 162 -14.23 -10.70 18.12
C THR A 162 -14.30 -11.34 16.75
N ALA A 163 -13.93 -10.57 15.72
CA ALA A 163 -13.85 -11.07 14.35
C ALA A 163 -12.72 -10.40 13.58
N HIS A 164 -12.17 -11.10 12.58
CA HIS A 164 -11.25 -10.55 11.58
C HIS A 164 -11.73 -10.89 10.17
N ALA A 165 -11.31 -10.12 9.17
CA ALA A 165 -11.61 -10.47 7.79
C ALA A 165 -10.60 -11.47 7.24
N GLU A 166 -11.05 -12.32 6.33
CA GLU A 166 -10.19 -13.17 5.52
C GLU A 166 -10.52 -12.94 4.04
N ILE A 167 -9.47 -12.69 3.25
CA ILE A 167 -9.56 -12.57 1.80
C ILE A 167 -8.45 -13.41 1.20
N ASP A 168 -8.83 -14.49 0.53
CA ASP A 168 -7.91 -15.34 -0.21
C ASP A 168 -8.15 -15.21 -1.72
N ALA A 169 -7.94 -14.01 -2.25
CA ALA A 169 -8.24 -13.69 -3.65
C ALA A 169 -7.08 -13.99 -4.62
N ILE A 170 -5.85 -14.12 -4.11
CA ILE A 170 -4.66 -14.42 -4.92
C ILE A 170 -4.03 -15.72 -4.41
N ARG A 171 -3.90 -16.70 -5.29
CA ARG A 171 -3.24 -17.99 -4.99
C ARG A 171 -1.71 -17.86 -4.99
N GLY A 172 -1.19 -16.96 -5.81
CA GLY A 172 0.25 -16.69 -5.88
C GLY A 172 0.63 -15.85 -7.09
N ILE A 173 1.83 -15.29 -7.04
CA ILE A 173 2.41 -14.51 -8.13
C ILE A 173 3.77 -15.06 -8.54
N MET A 174 4.14 -14.89 -9.80
CA MET A 174 5.44 -15.32 -10.32
C MET A 174 5.93 -14.39 -11.42
N PHE A 175 7.23 -14.20 -11.52
CA PHE A 175 7.80 -13.55 -12.69
C PHE A 175 7.67 -14.44 -13.92
N ASN A 176 7.21 -13.84 -15.01
CA ASN A 176 7.56 -14.29 -16.33
C ASN A 176 8.99 -13.80 -16.61
N LYS A 177 9.94 -14.73 -16.72
CA LYS A 177 11.38 -14.40 -16.78
C LYS A 177 11.80 -13.72 -18.08
N ASP A 178 10.91 -13.65 -19.05
CA ASP A 178 11.16 -12.94 -20.30
C ASP A 178 11.22 -11.44 -20.03
N ILE A 179 12.36 -10.83 -20.37
CA ILE A 179 12.54 -9.39 -20.39
C ILE A 179 12.32 -8.91 -21.82
N LYS A 180 11.38 -7.98 -22.00
CA LYS A 180 11.13 -7.31 -23.27
C LYS A 180 11.96 -6.04 -23.31
N THR A 181 12.61 -5.77 -24.44
CA THR A 181 13.31 -4.52 -24.70
C THR A 181 12.64 -3.84 -25.90
N SER A 182 12.23 -2.59 -25.74
CA SER A 182 11.67 -1.77 -26.80
C SER A 182 12.76 -1.33 -27.78
N GLU A 183 12.36 -0.75 -28.91
CA GLU A 183 13.30 -0.11 -29.84
C GLU A 183 14.03 1.12 -29.24
N SER A 184 13.48 1.74 -28.19
CA SER A 184 14.10 2.84 -27.43
C SER A 184 15.07 2.35 -26.35
N GLY A 185 15.19 1.03 -26.16
CA GLY A 185 16.01 0.42 -25.10
C GLY A 185 15.28 0.25 -23.77
N GLU A 186 14.00 0.62 -23.70
CA GLU A 186 13.19 0.47 -22.48
C GLU A 186 12.86 -1.00 -22.22
N ARG A 187 12.96 -1.44 -20.98
CA ARG A 187 12.84 -2.80 -20.53
C ARG A 187 11.65 -2.98 -19.62
N SER A 188 10.93 -4.07 -19.87
CA SER A 188 9.88 -4.52 -18.98
C SER A 188 9.97 -6.03 -18.73
N THR A 189 9.53 -6.43 -17.56
CA THR A 189 9.21 -7.82 -17.24
C THR A 189 7.71 -7.93 -17.00
N THR A 190 7.20 -9.14 -16.85
CA THR A 190 5.78 -9.35 -16.58
C THR A 190 5.63 -10.22 -15.35
N VAL A 191 4.74 -9.84 -14.44
CA VAL A 191 4.33 -10.69 -13.32
C VAL A 191 3.01 -11.35 -13.67
N LYS A 192 2.97 -12.67 -13.53
CA LYS A 192 1.77 -13.48 -13.70
C LYS A 192 1.13 -13.72 -12.33
N VAL A 193 -0.14 -13.36 -12.22
CA VAL A 193 -0.92 -13.43 -10.97
C VAL A 193 -2.02 -14.47 -11.13
N TYR A 194 -2.00 -15.50 -10.27
CA TYR A 194 -3.04 -16.51 -10.23
C TYR A 194 -4.10 -16.13 -9.19
N LEU A 195 -5.33 -16.04 -9.63
CA LEU A 195 -6.48 -15.69 -8.79
C LEU A 195 -7.05 -16.94 -8.10
N ASN A 196 -7.74 -16.72 -6.99
CA ASN A 196 -8.50 -17.73 -6.26
C ASN A 196 -9.97 -17.27 -6.09
N GLU A 197 -10.79 -18.04 -5.37
CA GLU A 197 -12.26 -17.89 -5.34
C GLU A 197 -12.78 -16.53 -4.86
N ASP A 198 -12.04 -15.83 -3.98
CA ASP A 198 -12.45 -14.52 -3.46
C ASP A 198 -12.22 -13.35 -4.44
N ALA A 199 -11.55 -13.59 -5.58
CA ALA A 199 -11.30 -12.56 -6.57
C ALA A 199 -12.59 -12.22 -7.35
N ARG A 200 -12.93 -10.93 -7.43
CA ARG A 200 -14.11 -10.46 -8.15
C ARG A 200 -13.77 -9.43 -9.22
N ASN A 201 -14.60 -9.39 -10.26
CA ASN A 201 -14.52 -8.37 -11.30
C ASN A 201 -14.67 -6.98 -10.67
N GLY A 202 -13.77 -6.05 -11.01
CA GLY A 202 -13.69 -4.71 -10.43
C GLY A 202 -12.73 -4.58 -9.23
N ASP A 203 -12.26 -5.68 -8.64
CA ASP A 203 -11.19 -5.61 -7.64
C ASP A 203 -9.91 -5.06 -8.28
N THR A 204 -9.06 -4.40 -7.50
CA THR A 204 -7.81 -3.82 -7.99
C THR A 204 -6.63 -4.44 -7.29
N VAL A 205 -5.65 -4.93 -8.06
CA VAL A 205 -4.37 -5.40 -7.55
C VAL A 205 -3.36 -4.26 -7.68
N GLU A 206 -2.81 -3.80 -6.57
CA GLU A 206 -1.70 -2.86 -6.51
C GLU A 206 -0.38 -3.64 -6.41
N PHE A 207 0.58 -3.26 -7.24
CA PHE A 207 1.94 -3.76 -7.21
C PHE A 207 2.86 -2.65 -6.73
N LYS A 208 3.54 -2.86 -5.60
CA LYS A 208 4.66 -2.05 -5.15
C LYS A 208 5.95 -2.82 -5.43
N TYR A 209 6.87 -2.21 -6.16
CA TYR A 209 8.06 -2.90 -6.60
C TYR A 209 9.30 -2.01 -6.62
N THR A 210 10.49 -2.62 -6.65
CA THR A 210 11.76 -1.91 -6.63
C THR A 210 11.84 -0.91 -7.78
N ASP A 211 12.19 0.33 -7.45
CA ASP A 211 12.39 1.37 -8.44
C ASP A 211 13.71 1.16 -9.20
N PRO A 212 13.70 1.01 -10.54
CA PRO A 212 14.91 0.78 -11.32
C PRO A 212 15.92 1.93 -11.31
N ASP A 213 15.53 3.14 -10.89
CA ASP A 213 16.44 4.27 -10.70
C ASP A 213 16.87 4.43 -9.23
N ASN A 214 16.19 3.72 -8.30
CA ASN A 214 16.46 3.77 -6.86
C ASN A 214 16.25 2.40 -6.20
N HIS A 215 17.30 1.58 -6.23
CA HIS A 215 17.28 0.16 -5.83
C HIS A 215 17.07 -0.09 -4.33
N HIS A 216 16.94 0.94 -3.50
CA HIS A 216 16.83 0.81 -2.05
C HIS A 216 15.39 0.83 -1.53
N ALA A 217 14.38 1.05 -2.38
CA ALA A 217 12.99 1.14 -1.94
C ALA A 217 11.97 0.64 -2.98
N LEU A 218 10.84 0.15 -2.46
CA LEU A 218 9.65 -0.19 -3.26
C LEU A 218 8.82 1.06 -3.58
N THR A 219 9.40 2.00 -4.33
CA THR A 219 8.75 3.30 -4.60
C THR A 219 7.90 3.30 -5.86
N LYS A 220 8.07 2.31 -6.76
CA LYS A 220 7.31 2.25 -8.01
C LYS A 220 6.01 1.48 -7.83
N THR A 221 4.95 1.99 -8.44
CA THR A 221 3.60 1.42 -8.35
C THR A 221 3.03 1.11 -9.73
N ALA A 222 2.33 -0.02 -9.81
CA ALA A 222 1.48 -0.38 -10.94
C ALA A 222 0.15 -0.91 -10.39
N THR A 223 -0.93 -0.78 -11.16
CA THR A 223 -2.24 -1.27 -10.76
C THR A 223 -2.91 -2.01 -11.91
N HIS A 224 -3.68 -3.04 -11.56
CA HIS A 224 -4.53 -3.77 -12.48
C HIS A 224 -5.92 -3.96 -11.89
N THR A 225 -6.95 -3.52 -12.59
CA THR A 225 -8.34 -3.80 -12.21
C THR A 225 -8.79 -5.09 -12.87
N LEU A 226 -9.22 -6.07 -12.06
CA LEU A 226 -9.67 -7.37 -12.52
C LEU A 226 -10.89 -7.22 -13.42
N SER A 227 -10.79 -7.77 -14.63
CA SER A 227 -11.88 -7.86 -15.58
C SER A 227 -12.64 -9.19 -15.45
N ALA A 228 -13.82 -9.30 -16.05
CA ALA A 228 -14.55 -10.57 -16.14
C ALA A 228 -13.74 -11.67 -16.86
N GLU A 229 -12.86 -11.29 -17.79
CA GLU A 229 -11.97 -12.22 -18.49
C GLU A 229 -10.89 -12.77 -17.55
N ASP A 230 -10.30 -11.92 -16.71
CA ASP A 230 -9.30 -12.34 -15.71
C ASP A 230 -9.90 -13.34 -14.72
N ILE A 231 -11.12 -13.07 -14.23
CA ILE A 231 -11.85 -13.98 -13.35
C ILE A 231 -12.12 -15.32 -14.04
N THR A 232 -12.57 -15.30 -15.30
CA THR A 232 -12.86 -16.52 -16.06
C THR A 232 -11.60 -17.35 -16.30
N LYS A 233 -10.46 -16.71 -16.58
CA LYS A 233 -9.17 -17.39 -16.77
C LYS A 233 -8.52 -17.80 -15.45
N GLY A 234 -8.89 -17.17 -14.34
CA GLY A 234 -8.22 -17.31 -13.04
C GLY A 234 -6.78 -16.79 -13.03
N VAL A 235 -6.40 -15.97 -14.02
CA VAL A 235 -5.02 -15.48 -14.17
C VAL A 235 -4.98 -14.23 -15.03
N PHE A 236 -4.08 -13.31 -14.68
CA PHE A 236 -3.72 -12.16 -15.52
C PHE A 236 -2.21 -11.89 -15.46
N GLU A 237 -1.75 -11.00 -16.34
CA GLU A 237 -0.35 -10.61 -16.46
C GLU A 237 -0.21 -9.09 -16.36
N GLN A 238 0.70 -8.63 -15.50
CA GLN A 238 1.01 -7.21 -15.31
C GLN A 238 2.43 -6.93 -15.78
N SER A 239 2.59 -6.00 -16.72
CA SER A 239 3.91 -5.52 -17.14
C SER A 239 4.48 -4.58 -16.07
N LEU A 240 5.72 -4.81 -15.66
CA LEU A 240 6.48 -3.94 -14.77
C LEU A 240 7.67 -3.35 -15.54
N ASP A 241 7.80 -2.04 -15.47
CA ASP A 241 8.96 -1.33 -15.99
C ASP A 241 10.18 -1.59 -15.10
N ILE A 242 11.24 -2.12 -15.70
CA ILE A 242 12.50 -2.51 -15.05
C ILE A 242 13.72 -1.87 -15.73
N ASN A 243 13.56 -0.62 -16.18
CA ASN A 243 14.59 0.22 -16.82
C ASN A 243 15.78 0.52 -15.90
N ALA A 244 16.60 -0.48 -15.60
CA ALA A 244 17.55 -0.41 -14.51
C ALA A 244 18.94 0.03 -14.95
N ARG A 245 19.47 1.04 -14.28
CA ARG A 245 20.78 1.63 -14.64
C ARG A 245 21.94 0.91 -13.99
N SER A 246 21.66 0.02 -13.05
CA SER A 246 22.66 -0.88 -12.47
C SER A 246 22.01 -2.20 -12.09
N ALA A 247 22.82 -3.17 -11.68
CA ALA A 247 22.29 -4.46 -11.24
C ALA A 247 21.52 -4.32 -9.92
N TYR A 248 20.41 -5.04 -9.81
CA TYR A 248 19.58 -5.05 -8.60
C TYR A 248 18.69 -6.29 -8.54
N ASP A 249 18.19 -6.57 -7.35
CA ASP A 249 17.16 -7.58 -7.14
C ASP A 249 15.77 -6.92 -7.24
N LEU A 250 14.93 -7.43 -8.15
CA LEU A 250 13.57 -6.94 -8.31
C LEU A 250 12.68 -7.56 -7.24
N GLU A 251 12.34 -6.77 -6.24
CA GLU A 251 11.33 -7.08 -5.25
C GLU A 251 9.96 -6.58 -5.73
N VAL A 252 8.92 -7.38 -5.52
CA VAL A 252 7.54 -7.05 -5.89
C VAL A 252 6.62 -7.51 -4.77
N LYS A 253 5.72 -6.63 -4.34
CA LYS A 253 4.61 -6.93 -3.43
C LYS A 253 3.30 -6.58 -4.12
N ALA A 254 2.43 -7.57 -4.28
CA ALA A 254 1.08 -7.38 -4.78
C ALA A 254 0.08 -7.42 -3.61
N THR A 255 -0.84 -6.46 -3.57
CA THR A 255 -1.96 -6.45 -2.62
C THR A 255 -3.26 -6.24 -3.40
N LEU A 256 -4.26 -7.06 -3.13
CA LEU A 256 -5.59 -6.88 -3.70
C LEU A 256 -6.41 -5.96 -2.81
N LYS A 257 -7.12 -5.03 -3.43
CA LYS A 257 -8.14 -4.18 -2.83
C LYS A 257 -9.49 -4.49 -3.46
N THR A 258 -10.50 -4.72 -2.64
CA THR A 258 -11.86 -4.98 -3.13
C THR A 258 -12.46 -3.73 -3.81
N SER A 259 -13.43 -3.94 -4.70
CA SER A 259 -14.07 -2.87 -5.48
C SER A 259 -14.91 -1.86 -4.68
N ASP A 260 -15.18 -2.11 -3.39
CA ASP A 260 -15.94 -1.17 -2.56
C ASP A 260 -15.18 0.14 -2.34
N SER A 261 -15.90 1.25 -2.11
CA SER A 261 -15.28 2.57 -1.84
C SER A 261 -14.29 2.52 -0.67
N ASP A 262 -14.64 1.73 0.33
CA ASP A 262 -13.86 1.44 1.53
C ASP A 262 -13.32 0.01 1.50
N GLY A 263 -12.88 -0.44 0.33
CA GLY A 263 -12.50 -1.81 0.10
C GLY A 263 -11.46 -2.35 1.08
N LEU A 264 -11.66 -3.61 1.48
CA LEU A 264 -10.68 -4.40 2.23
C LEU A 264 -9.42 -4.61 1.41
N GLU A 265 -8.29 -4.62 2.09
CA GLU A 265 -6.98 -4.91 1.50
C GLU A 265 -6.53 -6.29 1.97
N SER A 266 -6.13 -7.15 1.03
CA SER A 266 -5.58 -8.47 1.34
C SER A 266 -4.20 -8.35 2.00
N LYS A 267 -3.69 -9.48 2.48
CA LYS A 267 -2.24 -9.64 2.71
C LYS A 267 -1.43 -9.33 1.44
N SER A 268 -0.14 -9.06 1.61
CA SER A 268 0.77 -8.93 0.47
C SER A 268 1.24 -10.28 -0.04
N TYR A 269 1.37 -10.37 -1.35
CA TYR A 269 1.87 -11.54 -2.08
C TYR A 269 3.17 -11.18 -2.77
N GLU A 270 4.14 -12.09 -2.72
CA GLU A 270 5.47 -11.91 -3.30
C GLU A 270 5.75 -13.03 -4.32
N PRO A 271 6.54 -12.78 -5.38
CA PRO A 271 6.90 -13.81 -6.34
C PRO A 271 7.62 -14.98 -5.67
N TYR A 272 7.23 -16.21 -6.02
CA TYR A 272 7.83 -17.42 -5.42
C TYR A 272 9.35 -17.52 -5.63
N LYS A 273 9.88 -16.93 -6.70
CA LYS A 273 11.32 -16.87 -6.96
C LYS A 273 11.75 -15.43 -7.21
N PRO A 274 12.90 -15.01 -6.68
CA PRO A 274 13.46 -13.70 -6.98
C PRO A 274 13.85 -13.61 -8.46
N LEU A 275 13.93 -12.37 -8.95
CA LEU A 275 14.45 -12.05 -10.26
C LEU A 275 15.57 -11.02 -10.08
N HIS A 276 16.80 -11.44 -10.38
CA HIS A 276 17.94 -10.55 -10.44
C HIS A 276 17.99 -9.89 -11.83
N ILE A 277 18.08 -8.57 -11.86
CA ILE A 277 18.34 -7.81 -13.07
C ILE A 277 19.82 -7.45 -13.06
N GLY A 278 20.57 -7.96 -14.05
CA GLY A 278 22.00 -7.72 -14.17
C GLY A 278 22.33 -6.37 -14.81
N VAL A 279 23.62 -5.99 -14.75
CA VAL A 279 24.18 -4.89 -15.53
C VAL A 279 24.16 -5.28 -17.00
N GLU A 280 23.65 -4.41 -17.84
CA GLU A 280 23.41 -4.68 -19.26
C GLU A 280 23.73 -3.44 -20.08
N ASN A 281 24.02 -3.63 -21.37
CA ASN A 281 24.36 -2.53 -22.27
C ASN A 281 23.08 -1.97 -22.92
N TYR A 282 22.86 -0.68 -22.77
CA TYR A 282 21.80 0.10 -23.36
C TYR A 282 22.20 0.65 -24.73
N THR A 283 21.25 0.65 -25.65
CA THR A 283 21.37 1.34 -26.93
C THR A 283 20.21 2.31 -27.05
N VAL A 284 20.49 3.59 -26.89
CA VAL A 284 19.49 4.67 -26.83
C VAL A 284 19.65 5.53 -28.08
N LYS A 285 18.55 5.86 -28.76
CA LYS A 285 18.59 6.81 -29.88
C LYS A 285 18.56 8.23 -29.34
N PHE A 286 19.38 9.10 -29.93
CA PHE A 286 19.43 10.50 -29.55
C PHE A 286 18.12 11.23 -29.86
N ASP A 287 17.59 11.95 -28.88
CA ASP A 287 16.40 12.79 -28.98
C ASP A 287 16.54 13.97 -28.02
N ALA A 288 16.85 15.16 -28.54
CA ALA A 288 17.10 16.35 -27.73
C ALA A 288 15.90 16.80 -26.86
N SER A 289 14.71 16.26 -27.12
CA SER A 289 13.49 16.52 -26.34
C SER A 289 13.32 15.62 -25.12
N LYS A 290 14.15 14.58 -24.97
CA LYS A 290 14.04 13.58 -23.91
C LYS A 290 15.29 13.53 -23.06
N ASP A 291 15.10 13.04 -21.84
CA ASP A 291 16.21 12.59 -21.01
C ASP A 291 16.64 11.20 -21.50
N MET A 292 17.94 11.05 -21.69
CA MET A 292 18.60 9.88 -22.22
C MET A 292 19.66 9.49 -21.21
N LYS A 293 19.60 8.25 -20.78
CA LYS A 293 20.37 7.81 -19.64
C LYS A 293 20.82 6.38 -19.93
N GLY A 294 22.10 6.11 -19.83
CA GLY A 294 22.63 4.75 -19.80
C GLY A 294 22.60 4.18 -18.38
N GLY A 295 23.65 3.48 -18.01
CA GLY A 295 23.86 2.86 -16.71
C GLY A 295 25.32 2.43 -16.50
N GLU A 296 25.53 1.44 -15.63
CA GLU A 296 26.85 0.87 -15.33
C GLU A 296 27.38 -0.07 -16.45
N GLY A 297 26.65 -0.17 -17.55
CA GLY A 297 26.98 -1.00 -18.70
C GLY A 297 28.03 -0.37 -19.60
N ASN A 298 28.13 -0.88 -20.82
CA ASN A 298 28.89 -0.28 -21.90
C ASN A 298 27.91 0.29 -22.92
N ASP A 299 27.41 1.48 -22.62
CA ASP A 299 26.18 1.99 -23.21
C ASP A 299 26.46 2.80 -24.46
N THR A 300 25.50 2.80 -25.39
CA THR A 300 25.65 3.41 -26.71
C THR A 300 24.52 4.39 -26.98
N LEU A 301 24.88 5.65 -27.23
CA LEU A 301 23.97 6.68 -27.71
C LEU A 301 24.08 6.78 -29.24
N VAL A 302 22.99 6.54 -29.95
CA VAL A 302 22.94 6.41 -31.41
C VAL A 302 22.40 7.70 -32.03
N PHE A 303 23.13 8.22 -33.02
CA PHE A 303 22.76 9.36 -33.84
C PHE A 303 22.50 8.88 -35.27
N ASP A 304 21.37 9.25 -35.86
CA ASP A 304 21.00 8.78 -37.19
C ASP A 304 20.44 9.91 -38.07
N GLY A 305 21.27 10.45 -38.95
CA GLY A 305 20.92 11.48 -39.92
C GLY A 305 20.85 12.91 -39.39
N ASP A 306 21.33 13.15 -38.16
CA ASP A 306 21.20 14.43 -37.47
C ASP A 306 22.50 15.24 -37.39
N LYS A 307 22.35 16.57 -37.31
CA LYS A 307 23.44 17.47 -36.90
C LYS A 307 23.25 17.85 -35.44
N VAL A 308 24.17 17.40 -34.59
CA VAL A 308 24.08 17.63 -33.14
C VAL A 308 25.27 18.43 -32.66
N ASN A 309 24.99 19.56 -32.01
CA ASN A 309 26.01 20.35 -31.34
C ASN A 309 25.72 20.38 -29.83
N PHE A 310 26.43 19.54 -29.09
CA PHE A 310 26.29 19.41 -27.64
C PHE A 310 26.62 20.70 -26.88
N ASN A 311 27.44 21.59 -27.45
CA ASN A 311 27.77 22.88 -26.85
C ASN A 311 26.53 23.78 -26.63
N ASN A 312 25.44 23.53 -27.37
CA ASN A 312 24.23 24.34 -27.33
C ASN A 312 23.08 23.66 -26.56
N ILE A 313 23.33 22.50 -25.94
CA ILE A 313 22.31 21.78 -25.17
C ILE A 313 22.39 22.23 -23.71
N SER A 314 21.34 22.91 -23.25
CA SER A 314 21.21 23.29 -21.84
C SER A 314 21.01 22.07 -20.95
N ASN A 315 21.68 22.05 -19.79
CA ASN A 315 21.61 20.98 -18.78
C ASN A 315 21.93 19.59 -19.34
N LEU A 316 22.96 19.52 -20.21
CA LEU A 316 23.38 18.29 -20.87
C LEU A 316 23.67 17.18 -19.87
N ASP A 317 24.33 17.52 -18.75
CA ASP A 317 24.67 16.68 -17.60
C ASP A 317 23.49 15.97 -16.93
N SER A 318 22.27 16.49 -17.13
CA SER A 318 21.04 15.86 -16.64
C SER A 318 20.22 15.18 -17.75
N LYS A 319 20.49 15.56 -19.01
CA LYS A 319 19.74 15.10 -20.18
C LYS A 319 20.38 13.90 -20.86
N VAL A 320 21.70 13.77 -20.78
CA VAL A 320 22.48 12.69 -21.38
C VAL A 320 23.49 12.27 -20.36
N GLU A 321 23.29 11.11 -19.73
CA GLU A 321 24.18 10.59 -18.68
C GLU A 321 24.56 9.13 -18.95
N SER A 322 25.68 8.69 -18.39
CA SER A 322 26.13 7.29 -18.39
C SER A 322 26.31 6.63 -19.76
N PHE A 323 26.98 7.26 -20.73
CA PHE A 323 27.28 6.63 -22.03
C PHE A 323 28.79 6.53 -22.33
N GLU A 324 29.27 5.32 -22.61
CA GLU A 324 30.66 5.03 -22.99
C GLU A 324 30.89 5.09 -24.51
N ASN A 325 29.82 5.02 -25.30
CA ASN A 325 29.90 5.04 -26.75
C ASN A 325 28.88 5.99 -27.38
N LEU A 326 29.31 6.65 -28.46
CA LEU A 326 28.43 7.30 -29.43
C LEU A 326 28.49 6.49 -30.73
N GLU A 327 27.36 6.22 -31.36
CA GLU A 327 27.30 5.56 -32.68
C GLU A 327 26.70 6.50 -33.72
N LEU A 328 27.44 6.78 -34.80
CA LEU A 328 27.01 7.65 -35.88
C LEU A 328 26.56 6.83 -37.10
N LYS A 329 25.28 6.95 -37.45
CA LYS A 329 24.64 6.33 -38.62
C LYS A 329 24.17 7.40 -39.59
N GLY A 330 24.07 7.05 -40.87
CA GLY A 330 23.63 7.97 -41.92
C GLY A 330 24.52 9.22 -42.06
N LYS A 331 23.94 10.30 -42.59
CA LYS A 331 24.63 11.60 -42.75
C LYS A 331 24.62 12.38 -41.44
N THR A 332 25.43 11.95 -40.48
CA THR A 332 25.46 12.53 -39.12
C THR A 332 26.70 13.40 -38.88
N GLU A 333 26.53 14.54 -38.22
CA GLU A 333 27.62 15.41 -37.78
C GLU A 333 27.45 15.73 -36.29
N ILE A 334 28.47 15.45 -35.47
CA ILE A 334 28.46 15.80 -34.05
C ILE A 334 29.57 16.78 -33.69
N LYS A 335 29.28 17.73 -32.80
CA LYS A 335 30.24 18.69 -32.23
C LYS A 335 30.12 18.70 -30.71
N PHE A 336 31.24 18.60 -30.00
CA PHE A 336 31.30 18.63 -28.53
C PHE A 336 32.62 19.24 -28.04
N ASN A 337 32.66 19.66 -26.78
CA ASN A 337 33.86 20.06 -26.07
C ASN A 337 34.18 19.08 -24.92
N VAL A 338 35.25 19.35 -24.17
CA VAL A 338 35.69 18.53 -23.03
C VAL A 338 34.62 18.39 -21.95
N GLN A 339 33.89 19.47 -21.64
CA GLN A 339 32.82 19.45 -20.64
C GLN A 339 31.67 18.55 -21.10
N ASN A 340 31.30 18.59 -22.38
CA ASN A 340 30.24 17.72 -22.90
C ASN A 340 30.55 16.23 -22.74
N ILE A 341 31.83 15.83 -22.83
CA ILE A 341 32.21 14.43 -22.59
C ILE A 341 31.97 14.06 -21.13
N LEU A 342 32.39 14.92 -20.20
CA LEU A 342 32.15 14.70 -18.77
C LEU A 342 30.68 14.74 -18.38
N ASP A 343 29.88 15.55 -19.08
CA ASP A 343 28.43 15.60 -18.86
C ASP A 343 27.76 14.29 -19.29
N ILE A 344 28.28 13.63 -20.35
CA ILE A 344 27.71 12.41 -20.95
C ILE A 344 28.21 11.13 -20.26
N THR A 345 29.40 11.15 -19.64
CA THR A 345 30.03 9.98 -19.02
C THR A 345 30.00 10.05 -17.50
N ASP A 346 29.67 8.95 -16.82
CA ASP A 346 29.67 8.91 -15.34
C ASP A 346 31.06 8.64 -14.74
N ASN A 347 31.97 8.11 -15.56
CA ASN A 347 33.34 7.83 -15.16
C ASN A 347 34.32 8.74 -15.93
N PRO A 348 35.00 9.68 -15.26
CA PRO A 348 35.92 10.63 -15.90
C PRO A 348 37.19 9.96 -16.46
N ASP A 349 37.44 8.70 -16.13
CA ASP A 349 38.56 7.91 -16.66
C ASP A 349 38.13 7.05 -17.86
N THR A 350 36.84 7.08 -18.24
CA THR A 350 36.32 6.42 -19.44
C THR A 350 36.81 7.13 -20.70
N VAL A 351 37.32 6.36 -21.65
CA VAL A 351 37.62 6.82 -23.00
C VAL A 351 36.35 6.71 -23.84
N LEU A 352 35.70 7.85 -24.16
CA LEU A 352 34.49 7.84 -24.98
C LEU A 352 34.79 7.34 -26.39
N LYS A 353 34.06 6.32 -26.84
CA LYS A 353 34.23 5.72 -28.18
C LYS A 353 33.18 6.21 -29.14
N ILE A 354 33.60 6.88 -30.20
CA ILE A 354 32.74 7.33 -31.28
C ILE A 354 32.88 6.34 -32.43
N LYS A 355 31.84 5.52 -32.60
CA LYS A 355 31.72 4.41 -33.53
C LYS A 355 30.85 4.78 -34.72
N GLY A 356 30.94 4.02 -35.80
CA GLY A 356 30.15 4.24 -37.01
C GLY A 356 31.05 4.59 -38.19
N GLY A 357 30.57 5.42 -39.11
CA GLY A 357 31.32 5.69 -40.33
C GLY A 357 30.67 5.15 -41.58
N ASP A 358 29.35 5.38 -41.72
CA ASP A 358 28.68 5.10 -42.97
C ASP A 358 29.37 5.86 -44.11
N VAL A 359 29.30 5.26 -45.30
CA VAL A 359 29.86 5.81 -46.53
C VAL A 359 28.76 5.99 -47.57
N ASP A 360 28.91 6.96 -48.45
CA ASP A 360 28.03 7.08 -49.61
C ASP A 360 28.25 5.95 -50.63
N ALA A 361 27.45 5.94 -51.70
CA ALA A 361 27.57 4.95 -52.78
C ALA A 361 28.95 4.97 -53.49
N ASN A 362 29.76 6.00 -53.28
CA ASN A 362 31.11 6.15 -53.84
C ASN A 362 32.21 5.82 -52.83
N GLY A 363 31.85 5.39 -51.61
CA GLY A 363 32.80 5.08 -50.54
C GLY A 363 33.33 6.31 -49.78
N ASN A 364 32.75 7.49 -49.99
CA ASN A 364 33.14 8.68 -49.23
C ASN A 364 32.52 8.65 -47.83
N LYS A 365 33.29 9.05 -46.82
CA LYS A 365 32.81 9.22 -45.44
C LYS A 365 31.66 10.22 -45.40
N ILE A 366 30.53 9.85 -44.79
CA ILE A 366 29.37 10.74 -44.65
C ILE A 366 29.01 11.07 -43.20
N THR A 367 29.69 10.46 -42.23
CA THR A 367 29.64 10.88 -40.83
C THR A 367 30.85 11.74 -40.49
N LYS A 368 30.64 12.71 -39.60
CA LYS A 368 31.65 13.68 -39.20
C LYS A 368 31.63 13.92 -37.68
N VAL A 369 32.82 14.04 -37.10
CA VAL A 369 33.04 14.61 -35.76
C VAL A 369 33.81 15.91 -35.94
N ASP A 370 33.23 17.00 -35.45
CA ASP A 370 33.89 18.30 -35.36
C ASP A 370 34.68 18.35 -34.04
N LEU A 371 36.00 18.24 -34.13
CA LEU A 371 36.89 18.31 -32.96
C LEU A 371 37.29 19.76 -32.67
N ASP A 372 37.30 20.63 -33.67
CA ASP A 372 37.86 21.98 -33.53
C ASP A 372 39.33 21.95 -33.07
N HIS A 373 39.95 23.10 -32.83
CA HIS A 373 41.31 23.21 -32.30
C HIS A 373 41.40 22.91 -30.79
N LYS A 374 40.57 22.00 -30.28
CA LYS A 374 40.45 21.66 -28.86
C LYS A 374 40.98 20.26 -28.52
N TRP A 375 41.36 19.48 -29.52
CA TRP A 375 41.85 18.13 -29.37
C TRP A 375 43.10 17.90 -30.20
N ASP A 376 44.09 17.25 -29.61
CA ASP A 376 45.28 16.80 -30.29
C ASP A 376 45.21 15.30 -30.59
N ARG A 377 45.79 14.89 -31.71
CA ARG A 377 45.96 13.47 -32.02
C ARG A 377 46.91 12.83 -31.00
N ASP A 378 46.45 11.79 -30.30
CA ASP A 378 47.24 11.04 -29.33
C ASP A 378 47.28 9.55 -29.69
N SER A 379 48.42 9.10 -30.21
CA SER A 379 48.61 7.70 -30.64
C SER A 379 48.66 6.70 -29.48
N ASN A 380 48.83 7.14 -28.23
CA ASN A 380 48.81 6.23 -27.08
C ASN A 380 47.42 5.61 -26.85
N TYR A 381 46.39 6.29 -27.35
CA TYR A 381 45.00 5.84 -27.30
C TYR A 381 44.50 5.31 -28.65
N ASP A 382 45.39 5.05 -29.62
CA ASP A 382 45.00 4.35 -30.84
C ASP A 382 44.60 2.90 -30.52
N ALA A 383 43.57 2.41 -31.21
CA ALA A 383 43.15 1.01 -31.14
C ALA A 383 42.85 0.50 -32.55
N SER A 384 42.72 -0.81 -32.74
CA SER A 384 42.43 -1.38 -34.06
C SER A 384 41.15 -0.79 -34.65
N GLY A 385 41.28 -0.02 -35.74
CA GLY A 385 40.16 0.68 -36.40
C GLY A 385 39.73 2.00 -35.75
N PHE A 386 40.44 2.47 -34.71
CA PHE A 386 40.16 3.71 -34.00
C PHE A 386 41.39 4.61 -33.90
N LYS A 387 41.14 5.90 -33.98
CA LYS A 387 42.10 6.99 -33.84
C LYS A 387 41.89 7.65 -32.47
N GLY A 388 42.92 7.71 -31.63
CA GLY A 388 42.88 8.32 -30.30
C GLY A 388 43.10 9.83 -30.35
N TYR A 389 42.42 10.57 -29.48
CA TYR A 389 42.59 12.02 -29.34
C TYR A 389 42.55 12.41 -27.86
N SER A 390 43.31 13.45 -27.51
CA SER A 390 43.42 13.97 -26.15
C SER A 390 43.02 15.43 -26.12
N SER A 391 42.28 15.83 -25.08
CA SER A 391 41.83 17.19 -24.95
C SER A 391 42.98 18.15 -24.67
N ILE A 392 42.97 19.32 -25.31
CA ILE A 392 43.88 20.42 -25.00
C ILE A 392 43.46 21.08 -23.68
N ASP A 393 42.15 21.28 -23.51
CA ASP A 393 41.59 21.80 -22.27
C ASP A 393 41.58 20.70 -21.19
N GLN A 394 41.92 21.08 -19.95
CA GLN A 394 41.79 20.21 -18.78
C GLN A 394 40.62 20.66 -17.91
N ILE A 395 39.87 19.71 -17.37
CA ILE A 395 38.79 19.96 -16.41
C ILE A 395 39.16 19.29 -15.10
N ASN A 396 39.17 20.05 -14.01
CA ASN A 396 39.59 19.59 -12.68
C ASN A 396 40.98 18.92 -12.67
N GLY A 397 41.89 19.38 -13.53
CA GLY A 397 43.24 18.83 -13.68
C GLY A 397 43.32 17.49 -14.41
N LYS A 398 42.22 17.02 -15.01
CA LYS A 398 42.18 15.81 -15.84
C LYS A 398 42.15 16.16 -17.33
N THR A 399 42.96 15.45 -18.11
CA THR A 399 42.86 15.40 -19.58
C THR A 399 41.87 14.32 -19.96
N ILE A 400 41.00 14.61 -20.93
CA ILE A 400 39.99 13.66 -21.42
C ILE A 400 40.48 13.03 -22.71
N HIS A 401 40.16 11.76 -22.89
CA HIS A 401 40.60 10.98 -24.05
C HIS A 401 39.37 10.43 -24.78
N ILE A 402 39.41 10.46 -26.11
CA ILE A 402 38.37 9.89 -26.97
C ILE A 402 38.99 9.00 -28.05
N GLN A 403 38.20 8.05 -28.54
CA GLN A 403 38.55 7.20 -29.68
C GLN A 403 37.51 7.34 -30.77
N ILE A 404 37.95 7.62 -32.00
CA ILE A 404 37.05 7.82 -33.15
C ILE A 404 37.34 6.78 -34.22
N ASP A 405 36.29 6.09 -34.69
CA ASP A 405 36.39 5.11 -35.77
C ASP A 405 37.07 5.74 -37.00
N ASP A 406 38.04 5.04 -37.59
CA ASP A 406 38.86 5.56 -38.69
C ASP A 406 38.06 5.85 -39.97
N LYS A 407 36.82 5.34 -40.05
CA LYS A 407 35.84 5.62 -41.12
C LYS A 407 35.12 6.96 -40.95
N ILE A 408 35.15 7.56 -39.77
CA ILE A 408 34.52 8.87 -39.53
C ILE A 408 35.45 9.98 -40.03
N HIS A 409 34.88 11.06 -40.56
CA HIS A 409 35.65 12.26 -40.90
C HIS A 409 35.89 13.10 -39.65
N THR A 410 37.13 13.50 -39.40
CA THR A 410 37.50 14.42 -38.31
C THR A 410 38.12 15.67 -38.91
N ASP A 411 37.64 16.85 -38.54
CA ASP A 411 38.41 18.08 -38.71
C ASP A 411 39.36 18.25 -37.52
N LEU A 412 40.54 18.81 -37.75
CA LEU A 412 41.56 19.16 -36.74
C LEU A 412 41.99 20.60 -36.98
#